data_AF-S6UIP9-F1
#
_entry.id   AF-S6UIP9-F1
#
_cell.length_a   1.000
_cell.length_b   1.000
_cell.length_c   1.000
_cell.angle_alpha   90.00
_cell.angle_beta   90.00
_cell.angle_gamma   90.00
#
_symmetry.space_group_name_H-M   'P 1'
#
loop_
_entity.id
_entity.type
_entity.pdbx_description
1 polymer ?
#
loop_
_entity_poly.entity_id
_entity_poly.type
_entity_poly.pdbx_seq_one_letter_code
_entity_poly.pdbx_strand_id
1 'polypeptide(L)' 'MRDAQPSGGYPKFATVIEADLWRLGQAPIGSKVRFVQCSYEEAVEALDTNHAFIEDARRLLALRVLQGHR' A
#
# COMPACT_ATOMS: atom_id res chain seq x y z
N MET A 1 5.45 -8.81 4.26
CA MET A 1 4.29 -9.71 4.04
C MET A 1 3.59 -9.90 5.37
N ARG A 2 2.26 -10.06 5.37
CA ARG A 2 1.47 -10.07 6.61
C ARG A 2 1.61 -11.35 7.45
N ASP A 3 2.09 -12.44 6.85
CA ASP A 3 2.24 -13.74 7.53
C ASP A 3 3.70 -14.05 7.91
N ALA A 4 4.58 -13.04 7.88
CA ALA A 4 5.98 -13.23 8.25
C ALA A 4 6.14 -13.51 9.74
N GLN A 5 7.13 -14.35 10.10
CA GLN A 5 7.48 -14.59 11.50
C GLN A 5 7.80 -13.25 12.21
N PRO A 6 7.26 -12.99 13.41
CA PRO A 6 7.54 -11.75 14.15
C PRO A 6 9.00 -11.61 14.58
N SER A 7 9.68 -12.72 14.84
CA SER A 7 11.11 -12.77 15.15
C SER A 7 11.95 -13.02 13.90
N GLY A 8 13.24 -12.67 13.94
CA GLY A 8 14.19 -12.99 12.87
C GLY A 8 15.63 -12.72 13.30
N GLY A 9 16.56 -13.58 12.89
CA GLY A 9 17.99 -13.47 13.22
C GLY A 9 18.86 -12.82 12.15
N TYR A 10 18.27 -12.40 11.02
CA TYR A 10 19.00 -11.82 9.90
C TYR A 10 19.04 -10.27 9.97
N PRO A 11 20.16 -9.64 9.62
CA PRO A 11 20.24 -8.19 9.52
C PRO A 11 19.31 -7.67 8.43
N LYS A 12 18.58 -6.59 8.73
CA LYS A 12 17.68 -5.91 7.78
C LYS A 12 18.43 -4.73 7.17
N PHE A 13 18.64 -4.75 5.85
CA PHE A 13 19.31 -3.65 5.15
C PHE A 13 18.36 -2.52 4.74
N ALA A 14 17.08 -2.84 4.54
CA ALA A 14 16.02 -1.89 4.20
C ALA A 14 14.63 -2.50 4.49
N THR A 15 13.58 -1.67 4.37
CA THR A 15 12.18 -2.10 4.37
C THR A 15 11.43 -1.39 3.24
N VAL A 16 10.43 -2.07 2.66
CA VAL A 16 9.47 -1.41 1.76
C VAL A 16 8.46 -0.65 2.61
N ILE A 17 8.11 0.56 2.17
CA ILE A 17 7.12 1.40 2.84
C ILE A 17 5.72 0.76 2.80
N GLU A 18 4.89 1.05 3.79
CA GLU A 18 3.55 0.48 3.88
C GLU A 18 2.70 0.78 2.63
N ALA A 19 2.80 2.01 2.12
CA ALA A 19 2.08 2.49 0.95
C ALA A 19 2.30 1.64 -0.32
N ASP A 20 3.43 0.92 -0.40
CA ASP A 20 3.83 0.14 -1.58
C ASP A 20 3.74 -1.38 -1.37
N LEU A 21 3.39 -1.85 -0.17
CA LEU A 21 3.30 -3.30 0.10
C LEU A 21 2.33 -4.04 -0.82
N TRP A 22 1.25 -3.38 -1.25
CA TRP A 22 0.27 -3.95 -2.17
C TRP A 22 0.87 -4.30 -3.54
N ARG A 23 1.88 -3.54 -3.99
CA ARG A 23 2.55 -3.78 -5.28
C ARG A 23 3.28 -5.11 -5.26
N LEU A 24 3.94 -5.44 -4.15
CA LEU A 24 4.59 -6.74 -3.96
C LEU A 24 3.57 -7.88 -3.84
N GLY A 25 2.43 -7.64 -3.19
CA GLY A 25 1.36 -8.63 -3.07
C GLY A 25 0.71 -9.02 -4.40
N GLN A 26 0.83 -8.17 -5.42
CA GLN A 26 0.30 -8.38 -6.77
C GLN A 26 1.39 -8.67 -7.82
N ALA A 27 2.66 -8.77 -7.41
CA ALA A 27 3.77 -9.00 -8.34
C ALA A 27 3.72 -10.43 -8.91
N PRO A 28 3.71 -10.63 -10.25
CA PRO A 28 3.74 -11.96 -10.83
C PRO A 28 5.03 -12.72 -10.51
N ILE A 29 4.93 -14.04 -10.44
CA ILE A 29 6.11 -14.91 -10.33
C ILE A 29 7.04 -14.68 -11.53
N GLY A 30 8.33 -14.51 -11.27
CA GLY A 30 9.33 -14.22 -12.30
C GLY A 30 9.40 -12.76 -12.77
N SER A 31 8.58 -11.86 -12.21
CA SER A 31 8.70 -10.43 -12.48
C SER A 31 9.95 -9.82 -11.85
N LYS A 32 10.39 -8.69 -12.39
CA LYS A 32 11.54 -7.93 -11.87
C LYS A 32 11.06 -6.86 -10.89
N VAL A 33 11.77 -6.72 -9.77
CA VAL A 33 11.56 -5.67 -8.78
C VAL A 33 12.79 -4.75 -8.75
N ARG A 34 12.56 -3.44 -8.73
CA ARG A 34 13.60 -2.43 -8.51
C ARG A 34 13.23 -1.63 -7.27
N PHE A 35 14.10 -1.64 -6.27
CA PHE A 35 13.96 -0.79 -5.10
C PHE A 35 14.40 0.63 -5.44
N VAL A 36 13.67 1.60 -4.89
CA VAL A 36 13.97 3.02 -4.99
C VAL A 36 14.08 3.53 -3.56
N GLN A 37 15.16 4.26 -3.27
CA GLN A 37 15.32 4.89 -1.98
C GLN A 37 14.28 6.00 -1.84
N CYS A 38 13.66 6.09 -0.67
CA CYS A 38 12.81 7.21 -0.28
C CYS A 38 13.20 7.69 1.11
N SER A 39 12.84 8.95 1.38
CA SER A 39 12.83 9.55 2.70
C SER A 39 11.64 9.04 3.52
N TYR A 40 11.64 9.37 4.82
CA TYR A 40 10.52 9.07 5.69
C TYR A 40 9.31 9.94 5.33
N GLU A 41 9.55 11.20 4.96
CA GLU A 41 8.53 12.16 4.56
C GLU A 41 7.78 11.70 3.30
N GLU A 42 8.52 11.26 2.27
CA GLU A 42 7.92 10.66 1.07
C GLU A 42 7.12 9.38 1.38
N ALA A 43 7.56 8.59 2.36
CA ALA A 43 6.86 7.38 2.77
C ALA A 43 5.50 7.69 3.43
N VAL A 44 5.46 8.72 4.29
CA VAL A 44 4.24 9.19 4.95
C VAL A 44 3.30 9.83 3.93
N GLU A 45 3.81 10.70 3.04
CA GLU A 45 3.02 11.34 2.00
C GLU A 45 2.36 10.30 1.06
N ALA A 46 3.09 9.26 0.68
CA ALA A 46 2.56 8.17 -0.12
C ALA A 46 1.45 7.39 0.61
N LEU A 47 1.59 7.20 1.93
CA LEU A 47 0.57 6.54 2.74
C LEU A 47 -0.70 7.39 2.85
N ASP A 48 -0.56 8.69 3.09
CA ASP A 48 -1.68 9.63 3.15
C ASP A 48 -2.40 9.74 1.81
N THR A 49 -1.65 9.72 0.69
CA THR A 49 -2.21 9.68 -0.66
C THR A 49 -3.08 8.44 -0.88
N ASN A 50 -2.61 7.27 -0.44
CA ASN A 50 -3.39 6.03 -0.52
C ASN A 50 -4.67 6.11 0.33
N HIS A 51 -4.58 6.64 1.55
CA HIS A 51 -5.74 6.83 2.42
C HIS A 51 -6.77 7.77 1.79
N ALA A 52 -6.34 8.91 1.27
CA ALA A 52 -7.21 9.87 0.60
C ALA A 52 -7.92 9.24 -0.61
N PHE A 53 -7.20 8.47 -1.43
CA PHE A 53 -7.78 7.74 -2.56
C PHE A 53 -8.88 6.76 -2.13
N ILE A 54 -8.63 5.98 -1.06
CA ILE A 54 -9.59 5.01 -0.53
C ILE A 54 -10.83 5.73 0.02
N GLU A 55 -10.66 6.83 0.76
CA GLU A 55 -11.77 7.62 1.28
C GLU A 55 -12.61 8.24 0.16
N ASP A 56 -11.98 8.75 -0.89
CA ASP A 56 -12.71 9.28 -2.04
C ASP A 56 -13.49 8.19 -2.77
N ALA A 57 -12.90 7.00 -2.96
CA ALA A 57 -13.61 5.86 -3.53
C ALA A 57 -14.83 5.47 -2.66
N ARG A 58 -14.68 5.44 -1.34
CA ARG A 58 -15.79 5.19 -0.39
C ARG A 58 -16.90 6.23 -0.54
N ARG A 59 -16.54 7.51 -0.61
CA ARG A 59 -17.49 8.62 -0.79
C ARG A 59 -18.28 8.49 -2.09
N LEU A 60 -17.61 8.19 -3.20
CA LEU A 60 -18.25 8.01 -4.50
C LEU A 60 -19.22 6.83 -4.51
N LEU A 61 -18.84 5.69 -3.90
CA LEU A 61 -19.72 4.54 -3.74
C LEU A 61 -20.95 4.88 -2.89
N ALA A 62 -20.78 5.60 -1.79
CA ALA A 62 -21.89 6.04 -0.95
C ALA A 62 -22.89 6.92 -1.70
N LEU A 63 -22.40 7.88 -2.49
CA LEU A 63 -23.24 8.72 -3.36
C LEU A 63 -24.02 7.87 -4.37
N ARG A 64 -23.38 6.88 -4.98
CA ARG A 64 -24.04 5.97 -5.94
C ARG A 64 -25.15 5.15 -5.29
N VAL A 65 -24.94 4.65 -4.07
CA VAL A 65 -25.94 3.89 -3.31
C VAL A 65 -27.17 4.74 -2.99
N LEU A 66 -26.96 6.00 -2.58
CA LEU A 66 -28.04 6.96 -2.32
C LEU A 66 -28.83 7.31 -3.59
N GLN A 67 -28.17 7.34 -4.75
CA GLN A 67 -28.82 7.59 -6.04
C GLN A 67 -29.56 6.37 -6.62
N GLY A 68 -29.19 5.15 -6.20
CA GLY A 68 -29.74 3.88 -6.71
C GLY A 68 -30.97 3.35 -5.97
N HIS A 69 -31.47 4.04 -4.95
CA HIS A 69 -32.72 3.70 -4.23
C HIS A 69 -33.95 4.43 -4.80
N ARG A 70 -34.04 4.54 -6.13
CA ARG A 70 -35.23 5.06 -6.81
C ARG A 70 -35.63 4.16 -7.96
#